data_AF-A0A942FL84-F1
#
_entry.id   AF-A0A942FL84-F1
#
_cell.length_a   1.000
_cell.length_b   1.000
_cell.length_c   1.000
_cell.angle_alpha   90.00
_cell.angle_beta   90.00
_cell.angle_gamma   90.00
#
_symmetry.space_group_name_H-M   'P 1'
#
loop_
_entity.id
_entity.type
_entity.pdbx_description
1 polymer ?
#
loop_
_entity_poly.entity_id
_entity_poly.type
_entity_poly.pdbx_seq_one_letter_code
_entity_poly.pdbx_strand_id
1 'polypeptide(L)' 'MSIKTMGKALNAVGDEWSVECPGCAKGMEFSGFFDPEDPYTCDHCGTEFQITRIWLNDREYF' A
#
# COMPACT_ATOMS: atom_id res chain seq x y z
N MET A 1 -13.12 -10.10 -8.47
CA MET A 1 -11.65 -10.06 -8.64
C MET A 1 -11.14 -8.96 -7.74
N SER A 2 -10.39 -9.30 -6.69
CA SER A 2 -9.82 -8.29 -5.78
C SER A 2 -8.60 -7.67 -6.46
N ILE A 3 -8.59 -6.34 -6.60
CA ILE A 3 -7.47 -5.62 -7.21
C ILE A 3 -6.30 -5.67 -6.24
N LYS A 4 -5.10 -6.00 -6.73
CA LYS A 4 -3.89 -6.10 -5.91
C LYS A 4 -2.88 -5.06 -6.35
N THR A 5 -2.24 -4.41 -5.38
CA THR A 5 -1.20 -3.41 -5.61
C THR A 5 -0.04 -3.60 -4.63
N MET A 6 1.00 -2.81 -4.80
CA MET A 6 2.23 -2.87 -4.03
C MET A 6 2.56 -1.47 -3.52
N GLY A 7 2.98 -1.38 -2.26
CA GLY A 7 3.40 -0.14 -1.65
C GLY A 7 4.92 0.01 -1.61
N LYS A 8 5.37 1.14 -1.10
CA LYS A 8 6.78 1.47 -0.86
C LYS A 8 6.90 2.15 0.49
N ALA A 9 7.80 1.65 1.34
CA ALA A 9 8.15 2.32 2.58
C ALA A 9 8.80 3.68 2.29
N LEU A 10 8.35 4.69 3.04
CA LEU A 10 8.82 6.07 2.99
C LEU A 10 9.98 6.33 3.96
N ASN A 11 10.10 5.50 5.00
CA ASN A 11 11.16 5.61 6.00
C ASN A 11 11.99 4.31 6.08
N ALA A 12 13.09 4.35 6.83
CA ALA A 12 14.00 3.19 6.98
C ALA A 12 13.47 2.10 7.92
N VAL A 13 12.40 2.39 8.68
CA VAL A 13 11.83 1.52 9.70
C VAL A 13 10.70 0.66 9.13
N GLY A 14 10.02 1.14 8.08
CA GLY A 14 8.89 0.47 7.44
C GLY A 14 7.53 0.77 8.08
N ASP A 15 7.47 1.71 9.04
CA ASP A 15 6.21 2.14 9.65
C ASP A 15 5.55 3.31 8.91
N GLU A 16 6.24 3.96 7.98
CA GLU A 16 5.61 4.90 7.03
C GLU A 16 5.75 4.32 5.64
N TRP A 17 4.64 4.23 4.92
CA TRP A 17 4.62 3.64 3.59
C TRP A 17 3.54 4.26 2.72
N SER A 18 3.76 4.24 1.42
CA SER A 18 2.84 4.79 0.42
C SER A 18 2.41 3.71 -0.56
N VAL A 19 1.24 3.87 -1.15
CA VAL A 19 0.72 3.01 -2.21
C VAL A 19 0.07 3.86 -3.27
N GLU A 20 0.19 3.43 -4.53
CA GLU A 20 -0.56 4.04 -5.62
C GLU A 20 -1.87 3.28 -5.80
N CYS A 21 -2.99 4.02 -5.76
CA CYS A 21 -4.30 3.43 -5.98
C CYS A 21 -4.40 2.88 -7.42
N PRO A 22 -4.67 1.59 -7.61
CA PRO A 22 -4.76 0.99 -8.94
C PRO A 22 -5.98 1.46 -9.76
N GLY A 23 -6.96 2.13 -9.12
CA GLY A 23 -8.14 2.66 -9.78
C GLY A 23 -7.99 4.09 -10.30
N CYS A 24 -7.31 4.97 -9.56
CA CYS A 24 -7.19 6.39 -9.90
C CYS A 24 -5.76 6.93 -9.97
N ALA A 25 -4.75 6.06 -9.79
CA ALA A 25 -3.33 6.41 -9.78
C ALA A 25 -2.94 7.51 -8.78
N LYS A 26 -3.77 7.75 -7.75
CA LYS A 26 -3.40 8.66 -6.66
C LYS A 26 -2.58 7.93 -5.60
N GLY A 27 -1.50 8.58 -5.17
CA GLY A 27 -0.71 8.14 -4.03
C GLY A 27 -1.48 8.31 -2.73
N MET A 28 -1.43 7.30 -1.88
CA MET A 28 -1.93 7.30 -0.51
C MET A 28 -0.77 6.98 0.43
N GLU A 29 -0.71 7.64 1.57
CA GLU A 29 0.34 7.46 2.58
C GLU A 29 -0.29 6.92 3.86
N PHE A 30 0.36 5.94 4.47
CA PHE A 30 -0.08 5.24 5.65
C PHE A 30 1.04 5.22 6.69
N SER A 31 0.62 5.26 7.95
CA SER A 31 1.49 5.14 9.11
C SER A 31 1.06 3.94 9.96
N GLY A 32 2.00 3.07 10.31
CA GLY A 32 1.78 1.82 11.02
C GLY A 32 2.41 0.62 10.31
N PHE A 33 2.31 -0.54 10.96
CA PHE A 33 2.77 -1.79 10.37
C PHE A 33 1.88 -2.16 9.17
N PHE A 34 2.51 -2.54 8.06
CA PHE A 34 1.81 -3.06 6.90
C PHE A 34 1.24 -4.46 7.20
N ASP A 35 -0.03 -4.68 6.86
CA ASP A 35 -0.70 -5.97 6.96
C ASP A 35 -1.25 -6.37 5.58
N PRO A 36 -0.81 -7.49 4.99
CA PRO A 36 -1.25 -7.94 3.67
C PRO A 36 -2.66 -8.53 3.67
N GLU A 37 -3.24 -8.84 4.83
CA GLU A 37 -4.58 -9.41 4.95
C GLU A 37 -5.66 -8.33 5.01
N ASP A 38 -5.29 -7.10 5.37
CA ASP A 38 -6.22 -5.98 5.46
C ASP A 38 -6.65 -5.47 4.06
N PRO A 39 -7.96 -5.32 3.81
CA PRO A 39 -8.46 -4.66 2.62
C PRO A 39 -8.34 -3.13 2.76
N TYR A 40 -7.98 -2.46 1.67
CA TYR A 40 -7.83 -1.01 1.61
C TYR A 40 -8.83 -0.42 0.62
N THR A 41 -9.40 0.73 0.97
CA THR A 41 -10.32 1.47 0.11
C THR A 41 -9.73 2.84 -0.19
N CYS A 42 -9.66 3.20 -1.47
CA CYS A 42 -9.18 4.52 -1.85
C CYS A 42 -10.21 5.60 -1.51
N ASP A 43 -9.85 6.57 -0.66
CA ASP A 43 -10.70 7.72 -0.34
C ASP A 43 -11.03 8.62 -1.53
N HIS A 44 -10.25 8.54 -2.63
CA HIS A 44 -10.45 9.40 -3.79
C HIS A 44 -11.42 8.85 -4.83
N CYS A 45 -11.44 7.52 -5.04
CA CYS A 45 -12.24 6.90 -6.08
C CYS A 45 -13.13 5.75 -5.59
N GLY A 46 -13.04 5.40 -4.30
CA GLY A 46 -13.79 4.30 -3.69
C GLY A 46 -13.36 2.91 -4.17
N THR A 47 -12.21 2.80 -4.84
CA THR A 47 -11.70 1.49 -5.28
C THR A 47 -11.21 0.69 -4.09
N GLU A 48 -11.77 -0.49 -3.91
CA GLU A 48 -11.29 -1.50 -2.96
C GLU A 48 -10.15 -2.30 -3.58
N PHE A 49 -9.03 -2.40 -2.87
CA PHE A 49 -7.85 -3.12 -3.29
C PHE A 49 -7.12 -3.72 -2.09
N GLN A 50 -6.25 -4.68 -2.37
CA GLN A 50 -5.41 -5.33 -1.37
C GLN A 50 -3.96 -4.99 -1.66
N ILE A 51 -3.20 -4.67 -0.62
CA ILE A 51 -1.78 -4.37 -0.73
C ILE A 51 -1.07 -5.65 -0.34
N THR A 52 -0.34 -6.27 -1.25
CA THR A 52 0.23 -7.61 -0.99
C THR A 52 1.69 -7.59 -0.58
N ARG A 53 2.35 -6.45 -0.72
CA ARG A 53 3.75 -6.24 -0.33
C ARG A 53 4.11 -4.77 -0.33
N ILE A 54 5.10 -4.42 0.49
CA ILE A 54 5.76 -3.12 0.46
C ILE A 54 7.26 -3.26 0.22
N TRP A 55 7.86 -2.28 -0.46
CA TRP A 55 9.31 -2.23 -0.69
C TRP A 55 9.99 -1.31 0.33
N LEU A 56 10.93 -1.82 1.12
CA LEU A 56 11.75 -1.07 2.06
C LEU A 56 13.23 -1.29 1.74
N ASN A 57 13.94 -0.22 1.37
CA ASN A 57 15.38 -0.25 1.02
C ASN A 57 15.73 -1.42 0.06
N ASP A 58 15.00 -1.53 -1.05
CA ASP A 58 15.17 -2.56 -2.09
C ASP A 58 14.90 -4.01 -1.62
N ARG A 59 14.31 -4.17 -0.43
CA ARG A 59 13.81 -5.45 0.09
C ARG A 59 12.29 -5.47 0.04
N GLU A 60 11.72 -6.59 -0.38
CA GLU A 60 10.27 -6.81 -0.29
C GLU A 60 9.90 -7.32 1.11
N TYR A 61 8.83 -6.75 1.68
CA TYR A 61 8.21 -7.19 2.91
C TYR A 61 6.78 -7.62 2.59
N PHE A 62 6.41 -8.80 3.08
CA PHE A 62 5.09 -9.43 2.94
C PHE A 62 4.41 -9.45 4.29
#